data_AF-A0A7C4TUP9-F1
#
_entry.id   AF-A0A7C4TUP9-F1
#
_cell.length_a   1.000
_cell.length_b   1.000
_cell.length_c   1.000
_cell.angle_alpha   90.00
_cell.angle_beta   90.00
_cell.angle_gamma   90.00
#
_symmetry.space_group_name_H-M   'P 1'
#
loop_
_entity.id
_entity.type
_entity.pdbx_description
1 polymer ?
#
loop_
_entity_poly.entity_id
_entity_poly.type
_entity_poly.pdbx_seq_one_letter_code
_entity_poly.pdbx_strand_id
1 'polypeptide(L)'
;MKEWNSGQIRIIEAFLAIFIIFSAVAISANLPAKSQNPANNNLASIGMQALLQLDSDGSLSAYIAAGNRSGLREALNLLLPAGVAFNLTVYDAQMRRIVMETVSNGDFSSQEVTLVKYVCTSRSPEFRCYVIYLYLAVAK
;
A
#
# COMPACT_ATOMS: atom_id res chain seq x y z
N MET A 1 -47.12 29.18 27.67
CA MET A 1 -46.29 28.37 26.75
C MET A 1 -45.29 29.30 26.11
N LYS A 2 -43.99 29.03 26.25
CA LYS A 2 -42.91 29.94 25.87
C LYS A 2 -42.54 29.68 24.41
N GLU A 3 -42.83 30.61 23.51
CA GLU A 3 -42.49 30.48 22.10
C GLU A 3 -40.97 30.56 21.93
N TRP A 4 -40.37 29.43 21.55
CA TRP A 4 -38.95 29.37 21.22
C TRP A 4 -38.77 29.94 19.82
N ASN A 5 -38.13 31.12 19.73
CA ASN A 5 -37.93 31.82 18.47
C ASN A 5 -37.16 30.94 17.47
N SER A 6 -37.81 30.55 16.38
CA SER A 6 -37.25 29.66 15.34
C SER A 6 -35.94 30.20 14.72
N GLY A 7 -35.75 31.53 14.76
CA GLY A 7 -34.51 32.17 14.33
C GLY A 7 -33.29 31.81 15.19
N GLN A 8 -33.46 31.61 16.50
CA GLN A 8 -32.35 31.23 17.38
C GLN A 8 -31.85 29.81 17.07
N ILE A 9 -32.77 28.90 16.74
CA ILE A 9 -32.42 27.53 16.33
C ILE A 9 -31.62 27.56 15.02
N ARG A 10 -32.06 28.37 14.06
CA ARG A 10 -31.39 28.50 12.75
C ARG A 10 -30.00 29.12 12.84
N ILE A 11 -29.80 30.04 13.77
CA ILE A 11 -28.48 30.62 14.06
C ILE A 11 -27.56 29.56 14.69
N ILE A 12 -28.03 28.83 15.70
CA ILE A 12 -27.24 27.77 16.34
C ILE A 12 -26.85 26.68 15.32
N GLU A 13 -27.76 26.32 14.41
CA GLU A 13 -27.51 25.36 13.34
C GLU A 13 -26.41 25.85 12.38
N ALA A 14 -26.46 27.11 11.94
CA ALA A 14 -25.43 27.68 11.07
C ALA A 14 -24.06 27.73 11.75
N PHE A 15 -24.01 28.12 13.03
CA PHE A 15 -22.78 28.11 13.81
C PHE A 15 -22.20 26.71 13.99
N LEU A 16 -23.05 25.71 14.24
CA LEU A 16 -22.63 24.32 14.35
C LEU A 16 -22.08 23.78 13.03
N ALA A 17 -22.76 24.09 11.90
CA ALA A 17 -22.31 23.68 10.57
C ALA A 17 -20.92 24.27 10.24
N ILE A 18 -20.73 25.55 10.52
CA ILE A 18 -19.43 26.22 10.34
C ILE A 18 -18.36 25.54 11.21
N PHE A 19 -18.66 25.27 12.47
CA PHE A 19 -17.74 24.62 13.39
C PHE A 19 -17.34 23.21 12.93
N ILE A 20 -18.29 22.43 12.41
CA ILE A 20 -18.05 21.10 11.84
C ILE A 20 -17.12 21.18 10.62
N ILE A 21 -17.36 22.13 9.71
CA ILE A 21 -16.53 22.33 8.51
C ILE A 21 -15.09 22.68 8.91
N PHE A 22 -14.91 23.67 9.79
CA PHE A 22 -13.57 24.07 10.24
C PHE A 22 -12.85 22.95 11.00
N SER A 23 -13.57 22.18 11.84
CA SER A 23 -13.00 21.03 12.53
C SER A 23 -12.56 19.94 11.55
N ALA A 24 -13.37 19.64 10.53
CA ALA A 24 -13.01 18.68 9.49
C ALA A 24 -11.76 19.11 8.71
N VAL A 25 -11.64 20.40 8.38
CA VAL A 25 -10.45 20.95 7.71
C VAL A 25 -9.22 20.89 8.62
N ALA A 26 -9.35 21.27 9.89
CA ALA A 26 -8.25 21.24 10.85
C ALA A 26 -7.74 19.81 11.09
N ILE A 27 -8.65 18.83 11.18
CA ILE A 27 -8.28 17.40 11.27
C ILE A 27 -7.60 16.95 9.97
N SER A 28 -8.11 17.38 8.80
CA SER A 28 -7.55 17.02 7.51
C SER A 28 -6.13 17.58 7.30
N ALA A 29 -5.85 18.78 7.80
CA ALA A 29 -4.51 19.39 7.74
C ALA A 29 -3.48 18.68 8.63
N ASN A 30 -3.93 17.96 9.66
CA ASN A 30 -3.08 17.15 10.53
C ASN A 30 -3.03 15.67 10.11
N LEU A 31 -3.67 15.29 8.99
CA LEU A 31 -3.41 13.99 8.39
C LEU A 31 -1.93 13.96 8.02
N PRO A 32 -1.16 12.95 8.48
CA PRO A 32 0.24 12.87 8.14
C PRO A 32 0.35 12.79 6.62
N ALA A 33 0.80 13.86 5.98
CA ALA A 33 1.32 13.79 4.63
C ALA A 33 2.43 12.73 4.69
N LYS A 34 2.26 11.62 3.96
CA LYS A 34 3.28 10.58 3.85
C LYS A 34 4.59 11.29 3.54
N SER A 35 5.52 11.29 4.50
CA SER A 35 6.83 11.93 4.34
C SER A 35 7.53 11.24 3.18
N GLN A 36 7.45 11.83 2.01
CA GLN A 36 8.06 11.32 0.80
C GLN A 36 9.45 11.92 0.71
N ASN A 37 10.40 11.29 1.42
CA ASN A 37 11.82 11.51 1.17
C ASN A 37 12.08 11.19 -0.33
N PRO A 38 12.74 12.07 -1.12
CA PRO A 38 12.95 11.84 -2.55
C PRO A 38 13.63 10.50 -2.89
N ALA A 39 14.48 9.98 -1.98
CA ALA A 39 15.04 8.64 -2.09
C ALA A 39 13.97 7.52 -2.00
N ASN A 40 12.96 7.69 -1.13
CA ASN A 40 11.83 6.76 -1.00
C ASN A 40 10.90 6.81 -2.22
N ASN A 41 10.77 7.98 -2.86
CA ASN A 41 10.01 8.08 -4.11
C ASN A 41 10.64 7.25 -5.22
N ASN A 42 11.98 7.19 -5.26
CA ASN A 42 12.69 6.35 -6.22
C ASN A 42 12.45 4.86 -5.93
N LEU A 43 12.63 4.41 -4.68
CA LEU A 43 12.38 3.01 -4.30
C LEU A 43 10.92 2.59 -4.52
N ALA A 44 9.96 3.46 -4.21
CA ALA A 44 8.55 3.19 -4.44
C ALA A 44 8.24 3.02 -5.94
N SER A 45 8.82 3.88 -6.78
CA SER A 45 8.68 3.81 -8.24
C SER A 45 9.30 2.53 -8.79
N ILE A 46 10.53 2.20 -8.37
CA ILE A 46 11.25 0.98 -8.76
C ILE A 46 10.43 -0.26 -8.37
N GLY A 47 9.95 -0.33 -7.12
CA GLY A 47 9.14 -1.44 -6.65
C GLY A 47 7.82 -1.60 -7.40
N MET A 48 7.15 -0.49 -7.68
CA MET A 48 5.92 -0.48 -8.47
C MET A 48 6.17 -0.96 -9.90
N GLN A 49 7.24 -0.49 -10.54
CA GLN A 49 7.61 -0.92 -11.90
C GLN A 49 7.93 -2.41 -11.96
N ALA A 50 8.67 -2.94 -10.97
CA ALA A 50 8.96 -4.37 -10.89
C ALA A 50 7.68 -5.21 -10.77
N LEU A 51 6.74 -4.81 -9.89
CA LEU A 51 5.45 -5.51 -9.73
C LEU A 51 4.58 -5.40 -10.98
N LEU A 52 4.50 -4.22 -11.61
CA LEU A 52 3.77 -4.01 -12.85
C LEU A 52 4.33 -4.88 -13.98
N GLN A 53 5.64 -5.00 -14.09
CA GLN A 53 6.28 -5.82 -15.12
C GLN A 53 5.92 -7.29 -14.94
N LEU A 54 6.02 -7.82 -13.72
CA LEU A 54 5.61 -9.20 -13.41
C LEU A 54 4.10 -9.43 -13.57
N ASP A 55 3.26 -8.42 -13.36
CA ASP A 55 1.82 -8.58 -13.57
C ASP A 55 1.46 -8.51 -15.08
N SER A 56 2.20 -7.69 -15.83
CA SER A 56 1.97 -7.48 -17.27
C SER A 56 2.20 -8.74 -18.12
N ASP A 57 3.15 -9.59 -17.75
CA ASP A 57 3.39 -10.90 -18.38
C ASP A 57 2.60 -12.03 -17.70
N GLY A 58 1.88 -11.73 -16.61
CA GLY A 58 1.08 -12.67 -15.83
C GLY A 58 1.89 -13.55 -14.86
N SER A 59 3.21 -13.40 -14.82
CA SER A 59 4.11 -14.21 -14.00
C SER A 59 3.85 -14.00 -12.50
N LEU A 60 3.49 -12.79 -12.07
CA LEU A 60 3.22 -12.46 -10.67
C LEU A 60 2.14 -13.38 -10.08
N SER A 61 0.99 -13.41 -10.75
CA SER A 61 -0.13 -14.25 -10.33
C SER A 61 0.18 -15.74 -10.44
N ALA A 62 0.98 -16.14 -11.44
CA ALA A 62 1.36 -17.53 -11.66
C ALA A 62 2.29 -18.04 -10.55
N TYR A 63 3.29 -17.25 -10.14
CA TYR A 63 4.17 -17.59 -9.02
C TYR A 63 3.41 -17.71 -7.71
N ILE A 64 2.47 -16.79 -7.46
CA ILE A 64 1.63 -16.82 -6.26
C ILE A 64 0.73 -18.06 -6.25
N ALA A 65 0.04 -18.33 -7.36
CA ALA A 65 -0.88 -19.47 -7.48
C ALA A 65 -0.15 -20.82 -7.37
N ALA A 66 1.05 -20.92 -7.96
CA ALA A 66 1.89 -22.12 -7.88
C ALA A 66 2.63 -22.26 -6.53
N GLY A 67 2.55 -21.25 -5.65
CA GLY A 67 3.35 -21.22 -4.42
C GLY A 67 4.87 -21.16 -4.68
N ASN A 68 5.30 -20.77 -5.87
CA ASN A 68 6.70 -20.77 -6.31
C ASN A 68 7.45 -19.53 -5.80
N ARG A 69 7.84 -19.59 -4.53
CA ARG A 69 8.55 -18.51 -3.82
C ARG A 69 9.94 -18.24 -4.41
N SER A 70 10.67 -19.29 -4.81
CA SER A 70 12.01 -19.17 -5.37
C SER A 70 11.99 -18.44 -6.71
N GLY A 71 11.04 -18.77 -7.59
CA GLY A 71 10.86 -18.10 -8.88
C GLY A 71 10.47 -16.64 -8.71
N LEU A 72 9.55 -16.33 -7.80
CA LEU A 72 9.18 -14.94 -7.50
C LEU A 72 10.37 -14.13 -6.95
N ARG A 73 11.16 -14.73 -6.05
CA ARG A 73 12.36 -14.10 -5.50
C ARG A 73 13.41 -13.81 -6.58
N GLU A 74 13.65 -14.78 -7.46
CA GLU A 74 14.62 -14.64 -8.54
C GLU A 74 14.18 -13.58 -9.56
N ALA A 75 12.90 -13.57 -9.93
CA ALA A 75 12.33 -12.56 -10.81
C ALA A 75 12.46 -11.15 -10.20
N LEU A 76 12.19 -10.98 -8.91
CA LEU A 76 12.39 -9.71 -8.22
C LEU A 76 13.86 -9.30 -8.13
N ASN A 77 14.79 -10.24 -7.91
CA ASN A 77 16.22 -9.94 -7.93
C ASN A 77 16.73 -9.48 -9.31
N LEU A 78 16.10 -9.93 -10.40
CA LEU A 78 16.44 -9.49 -11.76
C LEU A 78 15.87 -8.10 -12.09
N LEU A 79 14.69 -7.78 -11.55
CA LEU A 79 14.00 -6.52 -11.82
C LEU A 79 14.42 -5.37 -10.89
N LEU A 80 14.79 -5.69 -9.65
CA LEU A 80 15.24 -4.69 -8.70
C LEU A 80 16.73 -4.39 -8.91
N PRO A 81 17.15 -3.12 -8.82
CA PRO A 81 18.57 -2.75 -8.91
C PRO A 81 19.42 -3.45 -7.84
N ALA A 82 20.70 -3.66 -8.17
CA ALA A 82 21.68 -4.10 -7.20
C ALA A 82 21.73 -3.15 -6.00
N GLY A 83 21.87 -3.69 -4.79
CA GLY A 83 21.86 -2.91 -3.55
C GLY A 83 20.45 -2.60 -3.01
N VAL A 84 19.38 -3.22 -3.54
CA VAL A 84 18.04 -3.13 -2.96
C VAL A 84 17.70 -4.43 -2.23
N ALA A 85 17.46 -4.30 -0.91
CA ALA A 85 16.89 -5.36 -0.08
C ALA A 85 15.36 -5.31 -0.16
N PHE A 86 14.71 -6.47 -0.18
CA PHE A 86 13.26 -6.56 -0.21
C PHE A 86 12.68 -7.67 0.66
N ASN A 87 11.41 -7.48 0.98
CA ASN A 87 10.55 -8.47 1.61
C ASN A 87 9.15 -8.33 1.01
N LEU A 88 8.62 -9.42 0.48
CA LEU A 88 7.29 -9.47 -0.10
C LEU A 88 6.40 -10.41 0.71
N THR A 89 5.22 -9.90 1.03
CA THR A 89 4.11 -10.64 1.66
C THR A 89 2.89 -10.58 0.75
N VAL A 90 2.19 -11.71 0.62
CA VAL A 90 0.97 -11.83 -0.20
C VAL A 90 -0.22 -12.14 0.69
N TYR A 91 -1.32 -11.44 0.44
CA TYR A 91 -2.60 -11.64 1.08
C TYR A 91 -3.64 -12.05 0.06
N ASP A 92 -4.65 -12.81 0.50
CA ASP A 92 -5.85 -13.06 -0.28
C ASP A 92 -6.80 -11.84 -0.28
N ALA A 93 -7.92 -11.95 -1.00
CA ALA A 93 -8.95 -10.93 -1.07
C ALA A 93 -9.58 -10.60 0.31
N GLN A 94 -9.46 -11.49 1.29
CA GLN A 94 -9.96 -11.31 2.66
C GLN A 94 -8.86 -10.77 3.60
N MET A 95 -7.73 -10.30 3.07
CA MET A 95 -6.56 -9.82 3.83
C MET A 95 -5.95 -10.89 4.76
N ARG A 96 -6.20 -12.17 4.49
CA ARG A 96 -5.49 -13.25 5.18
C ARG A 96 -4.19 -13.48 4.46
N ARG A 97 -3.10 -13.54 5.23
CA ARG A 97 -1.79 -13.85 4.68
C ARG A 97 -1.87 -15.23 4.05
N ILE A 98 -1.60 -15.32 2.75
CA ILE A 98 -1.39 -16.62 2.10
C ILE A 98 -0.17 -17.20 2.81
N VAL A 99 -0.26 -18.44 3.30
CA VAL A 99 0.84 -19.10 4.05
C VAL A 99 1.99 -19.37 3.08
N MET A 100 2.67 -18.30 2.71
CA MET A 100 3.93 -18.23 2.03
C MET A 100 4.90 -17.69 3.07
N GLU A 101 6.00 -18.41 3.28
CA GLU A 101 7.15 -17.81 3.94
C GLU A 101 7.52 -16.54 3.18
N THR A 102 7.94 -15.56 3.96
CA THR A 102 8.36 -14.24 3.52
C THR A 102 9.33 -14.33 2.34
N VAL A 103 8.98 -13.74 1.19
CA VAL A 103 9.86 -13.74 0.01
C VAL A 103 10.84 -12.58 0.17
N SER A 104 12.10 -12.88 0.48
CA SER A 104 13.12 -11.87 0.78
C SER A 104 14.48 -12.23 0.18
N ASN A 105 15.31 -11.21 -0.07
CA ASN A 105 16.69 -11.37 -0.56
C ASN A 105 17.77 -10.93 0.43
N GLY A 106 17.43 -10.56 1.67
CA GLY A 106 18.41 -10.11 2.65
C GLY A 106 17.81 -9.44 3.87
N ASP A 107 18.67 -9.03 4.80
CA ASP A 107 18.27 -8.35 6.03
C ASP A 107 18.10 -6.83 5.81
N PHE A 108 17.10 -6.24 6.46
CA PHE A 108 16.86 -4.80 6.40
C PHE A 108 17.78 -4.07 7.37
N SER A 109 19.01 -3.79 6.95
CA SER A 109 19.96 -3.00 7.76
C SER A 109 19.74 -1.48 7.68
N SER A 110 18.79 -1.02 6.85
CA SER A 110 18.48 0.40 6.65
C SER A 110 17.42 0.89 7.63
N GLN A 111 17.58 2.13 8.10
CA GLN A 111 16.58 2.82 8.93
C GLN A 111 15.34 3.26 8.13
N GLU A 112 15.42 3.29 6.80
CA GLU A 112 14.35 3.76 5.93
C GLU A 112 13.85 2.62 5.03
N VAL A 113 12.62 2.18 5.29
CA VAL A 113 11.92 1.12 4.55
C VAL A 113 10.74 1.74 3.80
N THR A 114 10.66 1.46 2.50
CA THR A 114 9.56 1.87 1.62
C THR A 114 8.60 0.72 1.40
N LEU A 115 7.31 0.94 1.67
CA LEU A 115 6.24 -0.01 1.35
C LEU A 115 5.55 0.35 0.04
N VAL A 116 5.50 -0.61 -0.88
CA VAL A 116 4.69 -0.62 -2.09
C VAL A 116 3.53 -1.59 -1.90
N LYS A 117 2.30 -1.11 -2.12
CA LYS A 117 1.08 -1.93 -2.12
C LYS A 117 0.60 -2.10 -3.55
N TYR A 118 0.32 -3.33 -3.94
CA TYR A 118 -0.12 -3.66 -5.29
C TYR A 118 -1.25 -4.69 -5.24
N VAL A 119 -2.17 -4.62 -6.21
CA VAL A 119 -3.26 -5.60 -6.36
C VAL A 119 -3.04 -6.33 -7.67
N CYS A 120 -2.97 -7.65 -7.58
CA CYS A 120 -2.76 -8.55 -8.71
C CYS A 120 -3.99 -9.47 -8.83
N THR A 121 -4.37 -9.79 -10.06
CA THR A 121 -5.47 -10.73 -10.32
C THR A 121 -4.96 -11.92 -11.12
N SER A 122 -5.46 -13.10 -10.82
CA SER A 122 -5.09 -14.31 -11.56
C SER A 122 -5.68 -14.30 -12.96
N ARG A 123 -4.89 -14.72 -13.95
CA ARG A 123 -5.38 -14.97 -15.33
C ARG A 123 -6.00 -16.37 -15.52
N SER A 124 -6.25 -17.11 -14.43
CA SER A 124 -6.89 -18.42 -14.45
C SER A 124 -8.42 -18.35 -14.57
N PRO A 125 -9.09 -19.44 -15.01
CA PRO A 125 -10.56 -19.51 -15.05
C PRO A 125 -11.21 -19.35 -13.66
N GLU A 126 -10.50 -19.70 -12.58
CA GLU A 126 -10.86 -19.28 -11.23
C GLU A 126 -10.30 -17.88 -10.97
N PHE A 127 -11.18 -16.90 -10.79
CA PHE A 127 -10.80 -15.54 -10.41
C PHE A 127 -10.29 -15.51 -8.97
N ARG A 128 -9.01 -15.16 -8.80
CA ARG A 128 -8.36 -14.94 -7.50
C ARG A 128 -7.73 -13.55 -7.49
N CYS A 129 -7.97 -12.82 -6.41
CA CYS A 129 -7.38 -11.50 -6.19
C CYS A 129 -6.36 -11.60 -5.06
N TYR A 130 -5.20 -10.99 -5.27
CA TYR A 130 -4.08 -10.98 -4.35
C TYR A 130 -3.68 -9.55 -4.03
N VAL A 131 -3.45 -9.28 -2.74
CA VAL A 131 -2.89 -8.00 -2.28
C VAL A 131 -1.44 -8.24 -1.89
N ILE A 132 -0.54 -7.50 -2.51
CA ILE A 132 0.90 -7.67 -2.39
C ILE A 132 1.49 -6.48 -1.64
N TYR A 133 2.22 -6.78 -0.57
CA TYR A 133 2.97 -5.82 0.22
C TYR A 133 4.45 -6.07 -0.03
N LEU A 134 5.08 -5.16 -0.78
CA LEU A 134 6.51 -5.20 -1.08
C LEU A 134 7.23 -4.12 -0.28
N TYR A 135 8.01 -4.54 0.70
CA TYR A 135 8.89 -3.70 1.48
C TYR A 135 10.26 -3.65 0.82
N LEU A 136 10.83 -2.46 0.70
CA LEU A 136 12.10 -2.17 0.02
C LEU A 136 12.98 -1.33 0.91
N ALA A 137 14.29 -1.59 0.87
CA ALA A 137 15.28 -0.73 1.50
C ALA A 137 16.60 -0.78 0.74
N VAL A 138 17.47 0.20 0.96
CA VAL A 138 18.84 0.16 0.44
C VAL A 138 19.66 -0.79 1.30
N ALA A 139 20.24 -1.81 0.70
CA ALA A 139 21.21 -2.69 1.35
C ALA A 139 22.50 -1.90 1.61
N LYS A 140 23.11 -2.10 2.78
CA LYS A 140 24.41 -1.53 3.11
C LYS A 140 25.56 -2.37 2.57
#